data_AF-A0A8C4NKJ1-F1
#
_entry.id   AF-A0A8C4NKJ1-F1
#
_cell.length_a   1.000
_cell.length_b   1.000
_cell.length_c   1.000
_cell.angle_alpha   90.00
_cell.angle_beta   90.00
_cell.angle_gamma   90.00
#
_symmetry.space_group_name_H-M   'P 1'
#
loop_
_entity.id
_entity.type
_entity.pdbx_description
1 polymer ?
#
loop_
_entity_poly.entity_id
_entity_poly.type
_entity_poly.pdbx_seq_one_letter_code
_entity_poly.pdbx_strand_id
1 'polypeptide(L)'
;MCVTALRGCFGVQEVAEVSFSILYDTDAALNFVARTKEDLCMWTDGLNALMGKPMSSDMTNADLEMLIGMEMKLRLLDLENITIPETAPPVPNEPSNYNFTYNFS
;
A
#
# COMPACT_ATOMS: atom_id res chain seq x y z
N MET A 1 7.64 -9.50 -18.29
CA MET A 1 7.35 -8.05 -18.25
C MET A 1 8.04 -7.43 -17.06
N CYS A 2 9.04 -6.59 -17.29
CA CYS A 2 9.77 -5.88 -16.26
C CYS A 2 9.62 -4.38 -16.54
N VAL A 3 9.22 -3.61 -15.54
CA VAL A 3 9.17 -2.14 -15.60
C VAL A 3 10.46 -1.67 -14.95
N THR A 4 11.31 -0.99 -15.71
CA THR A 4 12.57 -0.46 -15.19
C THR A 4 12.58 1.05 -15.39
N ALA A 5 12.73 1.80 -14.29
CA ALA A 5 12.98 3.23 -14.34
C ALA A 5 14.40 3.46 -14.86
N LEU A 6 14.56 4.29 -15.89
CA LEU A 6 15.87 4.59 -16.48
C LEU A 6 16.63 5.56 -15.55
N ARG A 7 17.75 5.14 -14.97
CA ARG A 7 18.67 6.04 -14.24
C ARG A 7 19.57 6.77 -15.27
N GLY A 8 19.39 8.08 -15.43
CA GLY A 8 20.15 8.92 -16.37
C GLY A 8 21.51 9.43 -15.84
N CYS A 9 22.44 9.72 -16.77
CA CYS A 9 23.69 10.44 -16.51
C CYS A 9 23.50 11.98 -16.52
N PHE A 10 24.36 12.67 -15.76
CA PHE A 10 24.42 14.12 -15.48
C PHE A 10 24.08 15.00 -16.70
N GLY A 11 22.83 15.48 -16.78
CA GLY A 11 22.32 16.34 -17.87
C GLY A 11 20.95 15.94 -18.43
N VAL A 12 20.54 14.67 -18.28
CA VAL A 12 19.25 14.11 -18.75
C VAL A 12 18.29 13.86 -17.57
N GLN A 13 18.47 14.57 -16.46
CA GLN A 13 17.98 14.12 -15.16
C GLN A 13 16.46 14.30 -14.99
N GLU A 14 15.89 15.40 -15.48
CA GLU A 14 14.47 15.71 -15.30
C GLU A 14 13.56 14.82 -16.17
N VAL A 15 13.94 14.57 -17.42
CA VAL A 15 13.19 13.68 -18.33
C VAL A 15 13.32 12.22 -17.90
N ALA A 16 14.46 11.84 -17.31
CA ALA A 16 14.67 10.49 -16.79
C ALA A 16 13.69 10.18 -15.64
N GLU A 17 13.42 11.16 -14.78
CA GLU A 17 12.54 11.02 -13.60
C GLU A 17 11.06 10.78 -13.95
N VAL A 18 10.63 11.11 -15.17
CA VAL A 18 9.26 10.85 -15.67
C VAL A 18 9.21 9.80 -16.78
N SER A 19 10.33 9.14 -17.08
CA SER A 19 10.41 8.13 -18.15
C SER A 19 10.32 6.70 -17.62
N PHE A 20 9.63 5.83 -18.35
CA PHE A 20 9.56 4.40 -18.05
C PHE A 20 9.49 3.59 -19.34
N SER A 21 9.88 2.32 -19.26
CA SER A 21 9.85 1.41 -20.40
C SER A 21 9.10 0.14 -20.05
N ILE A 22 8.33 -0.37 -21.01
CA ILE A 22 7.61 -1.64 -20.91
C ILE A 22 8.32 -2.66 -21.81
N LEU A 23 8.93 -3.66 -21.17
CA LEU A 23 9.55 -4.80 -21.85
C LEU A 23 8.52 -5.93 -21.98
N TYR A 24 8.09 -6.23 -23.21
CA TYR A 24 7.08 -7.26 -23.47
C TYR A 24 7.63 -8.49 -24.21
N ASP A 25 8.73 -8.34 -24.95
CA ASP A 25 9.45 -9.44 -25.62
C ASP A 25 10.97 -9.28 -25.41
N THR A 26 11.78 -10.25 -25.80
CA THR A 26 13.23 -10.29 -25.51
C THR A 26 14.00 -9.08 -26.06
N ASP A 27 13.59 -8.56 -27.24
CA ASP A 27 14.23 -7.42 -27.90
C ASP A 27 13.27 -6.25 -28.15
N ALA A 28 12.06 -6.30 -27.59
CA ALA A 28 11.03 -5.30 -27.84
C ALA A 28 10.66 -4.52 -26.57
N ALA A 29 10.88 -3.21 -26.63
CA ALA A 29 10.60 -2.27 -25.57
C ALA A 29 9.71 -1.13 -26.09
N LEU A 30 8.74 -0.72 -25.28
CA LEU A 30 7.97 0.49 -25.51
C LEU A 30 8.38 1.55 -24.49
N ASN A 31 8.96 2.65 -24.97
CA ASN A 31 9.49 3.72 -24.15
C ASN A 31 8.47 4.84 -24.03
N PHE A 32 8.19 5.28 -22.81
CA PHE A 32 7.23 6.32 -22.50
C PHE A 32 7.87 7.43 -21.70
N VAL A 33 7.34 8.64 -21.89
CA VAL A 33 7.63 9.81 -21.06
C VAL A 33 6.30 10.30 -20.52
N ALA A 34 6.11 10.20 -19.21
CA ALA A 34 4.93 10.72 -18.53
C ALA A 34 4.96 12.26 -18.55
N ARG A 35 3.76 12.87 -18.49
CA ARG A 35 3.64 14.34 -18.47
C ARG A 35 3.95 14.93 -17.10
N THR A 36 3.67 14.16 -16.05
CA THR A 36 3.87 14.53 -14.64
C THR A 36 4.39 13.33 -13.85
N LYS A 37 4.92 13.59 -12.65
CA LYS A 37 5.31 12.52 -11.70
C LYS A 37 4.09 11.70 -11.27
N GLU A 38 2.92 12.32 -11.13
CA GLU A 38 1.65 11.63 -10.83
C GLU A 38 1.26 10.65 -11.93
N ASP A 39 1.33 11.06 -13.20
CA ASP A 39 1.08 10.19 -14.35
C ASP A 39 2.02 8.97 -14.30
N LEU A 40 3.31 9.18 -14.00
CA LEU A 40 4.27 8.07 -13.83
C LEU A 40 3.87 7.11 -12.71
N CYS A 41 3.47 7.64 -11.54
CA CYS A 41 3.01 6.83 -10.42
C CYS A 41 1.80 5.98 -10.81
N MET A 42 0.80 6.58 -11.48
CA MET A 42 -0.39 5.86 -11.96
C MET A 42 -0.04 4.74 -12.93
N TRP A 43 0.85 5.01 -13.90
CA TRP A 43 1.28 3.99 -14.86
C TRP A 43 2.06 2.86 -14.21
N THR A 44 3.06 3.18 -13.38
CA THR A 44 3.92 2.17 -12.77
C THR A 44 3.15 1.30 -11.78
N ASP A 45 2.30 1.88 -10.95
CA ASP A 45 1.45 1.13 -10.01
C ASP A 45 0.35 0.35 -10.72
N GLY A 46 -0.31 0.93 -11.73
CA GLY A 46 -1.30 0.23 -12.54
C GLY A 46 -0.73 -1.01 -13.23
N LEU A 47 0.46 -0.88 -13.83
CA LEU A 47 1.17 -2.01 -14.44
C LEU A 47 1.61 -3.04 -13.40
N ASN A 48 2.08 -2.61 -12.23
CA ASN A 48 2.40 -3.52 -11.13
C ASN A 48 1.18 -4.31 -10.67
N ALA A 49 0.03 -3.65 -10.49
CA ALA A 49 -1.23 -4.30 -10.12
C ALA A 49 -1.66 -5.34 -11.17
N LEU A 50 -1.58 -5.02 -12.46
CA LEU A 50 -1.88 -5.96 -13.55
C LEU A 50 -0.94 -7.19 -13.56
N MET A 51 0.29 -7.02 -13.10
CA MET A 51 1.27 -8.11 -12.94
C MET A 51 1.16 -8.84 -11.59
N GLY A 52 0.23 -8.46 -10.71
CA GLY A 52 0.13 -9.00 -9.35
C GLY A 52 1.30 -8.61 -8.43
N LYS A 53 2.01 -7.52 -8.76
CA LYS A 53 3.11 -6.96 -7.97
C LYS A 53 2.57 -5.86 -7.05
N PRO A 54 3.26 -5.59 -5.92
CA PRO A 54 2.89 -4.47 -5.06
C PRO A 54 2.97 -3.14 -5.80
N MET A 55 1.97 -2.29 -5.59
CA MET A 55 2.02 -0.87 -5.91
C MET A 55 2.93 -0.20 -4.88
N SER A 56 3.90 0.59 -5.32
CA SER A 56 4.98 1.08 -4.45
C SER A 56 5.32 2.55 -4.66
N SER A 57 4.52 3.29 -5.43
CA SER A 57 4.75 4.72 -5.59
C SER A 57 4.48 5.50 -4.31
N ASP A 58 5.12 6.67 -4.20
CA ASP A 58 4.88 7.64 -3.12
C ASP A 58 3.39 7.99 -3.01
N MET A 59 2.70 8.10 -4.16
CA MET A 59 1.28 8.45 -4.23
C MET A 59 0.40 7.36 -3.60
N THR A 60 0.61 6.09 -3.99
CA THR A 60 -0.12 4.97 -3.41
C THR A 60 0.14 4.84 -1.91
N ASN A 61 1.37 5.06 -1.44
CA ASN A 61 1.69 5.02 -0.02
C ASN A 61 0.98 6.12 0.77
N ALA A 62 0.95 7.35 0.23
CA ALA A 62 0.25 8.47 0.86
C ALA A 62 -1.28 8.24 0.91
N ASP A 63 -1.86 7.75 -0.19
CA ASP A 63 -3.28 7.39 -0.24
C ASP A 63 -3.61 6.29 0.78
N LEU A 64 -2.75 5.26 0.87
CA LEU A 64 -2.91 4.17 1.81
C LEU A 64 -2.84 4.64 3.26
N GLU A 65 -1.86 5.49 3.60
CA GLU A 65 -1.71 6.07 4.94
C GLU A 65 -2.94 6.89 5.34
N MET A 66 -3.47 7.70 4.42
CA MET A 66 -4.69 8.48 4.63
C MET A 66 -5.91 7.57 4.86
N LEU A 67 -6.13 6.59 3.99
CA LEU A 67 -7.28 5.69 4.06
C LEU A 67 -7.25 4.84 5.33
N ILE A 68 -6.11 4.21 5.63
CA ILE A 68 -5.92 3.42 6.85
C ILE A 68 -6.04 4.32 8.07
N GLY A 69 -5.47 5.52 8.04
CA GLY A 69 -5.55 6.47 9.15
C GLY A 69 -7.00 6.83 9.49
N MET A 70 -7.85 7.01 8.49
CA MET A 70 -9.29 7.23 8.68
C MET A 70 -9.99 5.98 9.22
N GLU A 71 -9.71 4.81 8.64
CA GLU A 71 -10.33 3.55 9.09
C GLU A 71 -9.97 3.23 10.55
N MET A 72 -8.70 3.37 10.92
CA MET A 72 -8.24 3.15 12.29
C MET A 72 -8.92 4.11 13.26
N LYS A 73 -9.07 5.40 12.91
CA LYS A 73 -9.80 6.36 13.74
C LYS A 73 -11.25 5.93 13.96
N LEU A 74 -11.94 5.43 12.92
CA LEU A 74 -13.31 4.92 13.06
C LEU A 74 -13.39 3.71 14.00
N ARG A 75 -12.43 2.79 13.92
CA ARG A 75 -12.37 1.61 14.81
C ARG A 75 -12.06 1.99 16.26
N LEU A 76 -11.37 3.09 16.48
CA LEU A 76 -10.99 3.58 17.81
C LEU A 76 -12.06 4.47 18.47
N LEU A 77 -13.18 4.76 17.81
CA LEU A 77 -14.28 5.54 18.39
C LEU A 77 -14.85 4.89 19.66
N ASP A 78 -14.98 3.56 19.69
CA ASP A 78 -15.47 2.83 20.87
C ASP A 78 -14.47 2.85 22.04
N LEU A 79 -13.22 3.22 21.77
CA LEU A 79 -12.13 3.27 22.75
C LEU A 79 -11.76 4.71 23.12
N GLU A 80 -12.62 5.68 22.79
CA GLU A 80 -12.38 7.08 23.13
C GLU A 80 -12.24 7.25 24.65
N ASN A 81 -11.17 7.94 25.08
CA ASN A 81 -10.80 8.13 26.49
C ASN A 81 -10.36 6.86 27.26
N ILE A 82 -10.19 5.73 26.59
CA ILE A 82 -9.61 4.52 27.18
C ILE A 82 -8.10 4.51 26.95
N THR A 83 -7.32 4.22 28.00
CA THR A 83 -5.87 4.03 27.86
C THR A 83 -5.60 2.73 27.11
N ILE A 84 -5.02 2.83 25.92
CA ILE A 84 -4.60 1.67 25.14
C ILE A 84 -3.35 1.07 25.79
N PRO A 85 -3.36 -0.22 26.19
CA PRO A 85 -2.20 -0.86 26.78
C PRO A 85 -1.09 -1.06 25.73
N GLU A 86 0.17 -0.89 26.12
CA GLU A 86 1.32 -1.12 25.22
C GLU A 86 1.54 -2.61 24.90
N THR A 87 1.06 -3.50 25.77
CA THR A 87 1.17 -4.94 25.61
C THR A 87 -0.22 -5.56 25.63
N ALA A 88 -0.40 -6.62 24.84
CA ALA A 88 -1.65 -7.37 24.84
C ALA A 88 -1.93 -7.93 26.25
N PRO A 89 -3.14 -7.74 26.82
CA PRO A 89 -3.51 -8.36 28.08
C PRO A 89 -3.36 -9.88 28.01
N PRO A 90 -2.93 -10.54 29.11
CA PRO A 90 -2.81 -11.99 29.12
C PRO A 90 -4.18 -12.63 28.90
N VAL A 91 -4.25 -13.59 27.98
CA VAL A 91 -5.47 -14.37 27.74
C VAL A 91 -5.70 -15.27 28.95
N PRO A 92 -6.85 -15.19 29.64
CA PRO A 92 -7.13 -16.05 30.78
C PRO A 92 -7.27 -17.52 30.35
N ASN A 93 -6.97 -18.45 31.26
CA ASN A 93 -7.23 -19.87 31.04
C ASN A 93 -8.72 -20.10 30.79
N GLU A 94 -9.03 -21.17 30.06
CA GLU A 94 -10.40 -21.56 29.81
C GLU A 94 -11.18 -21.77 31.12
N PRO A 95 -12.48 -21.43 31.15
CA PRO A 95 -13.32 -21.71 32.30
C PRO A 95 -13.39 -23.21 32.61
N SER A 96 -13.54 -23.57 33.88
CA SER A 96 -13.69 -24.97 34.29
C SER A 96 -14.99 -25.63 33.81
N ASN A 97 -15.98 -24.82 33.41
CA ASN A 97 -17.27 -25.28 32.91
C ASN A 97 -17.92 -24.21 32.01
N TYR A 98 -18.92 -24.61 31.24
CA TYR A 98 -19.68 -23.76 30.31
C TYR A 98 -21.12 -23.51 30.78
N ASN A 99 -21.36 -23.47 32.09
CA ASN A 99 -22.69 -23.15 32.63
C ASN A 99 -22.91 -21.62 32.59
N PHE A 100 -23.31 -21.12 31.42
CA PHE A 100 -23.54 -19.68 31.22
C PHE A 100 -24.69 -19.16 32.08
N THR A 101 -24.54 -17.94 32.61
CA THR A 101 -25.56 -17.27 33.42
C THR A 101 -26.73 -16.73 32.61
N TYR A 102 -26.55 -16.53 31.31
CA TYR A 102 -27.54 -15.99 30.40
C TYR A 102 -27.80 -16.99 29.27
N ASN A 103 -29.08 -17.16 28.93
CA ASN A 103 -29.48 -17.87 27.73
C ASN A 103 -29.61 -16.87 26.58
N PHE A 104 -28.97 -17.17 25.44
CA PHE A 104 -29.21 -16.44 24.21
C PHE A 104 -30.42 -17.10 23.52
N SER A 105 -31.62 -16.57 23.78
CA SER A 105 -32.86 -16.95 23.11
C SER A 105 -33.07 -16.17 21.81
#